data_AF-A0A2G2MB29-F1
#
_entry.id   AF-A0A2G2MB29-F1
#
_cell.length_a   1.000
_cell.length_b   1.000
_cell.length_c   1.000
_cell.angle_alpha   90.00
_cell.angle_beta   90.00
_cell.angle_gamma   90.00
#
_symmetry.space_group_name_H-M   'P 1'
#
loop_
_entity.id
_entity.type
_entity.pdbx_description
1 polymer ?
#
loop_
_entity_poly.entity_id
_entity_poly.type
_entity_poly.pdbx_seq_one_letter_code
_entity_poly.pdbx_strand_id
1 'polypeptide(L)'
;MQFGTSSLDFSIQAYQEGVNPPVTKPNPEFLTDIGEEGMRALLDRFYEGLFESPIKHIFPESKEDMLIAAGHSADFFIQICGGPKHFNKNRGAPQMRGRHAPFHITPDARLHWLVTFEEALQPIIKEKKTSEVNIQSFWNYLNVFSQWMINAKD
;
A
#
# COMPACT_ATOMS: atom_id res chain seq x y z
N MET A 1 -17.63 24.75 19.50
CA MET A 1 -16.39 24.32 18.83
C MET A 1 -16.54 22.83 18.57
N GLN A 2 -16.65 22.43 17.30
CA GLN A 2 -16.85 21.04 16.94
C GLN A 2 -15.46 20.45 16.68
N PHE A 3 -14.91 19.75 17.67
CA PHE A 3 -13.72 18.94 17.46
C PHE A 3 -14.16 17.79 16.55
N GLY A 4 -13.94 17.93 15.24
CA GLY A 4 -14.12 16.82 14.32
C GLY A 4 -13.11 15.75 14.69
N THR A 5 -13.55 14.71 15.38
CA THR A 5 -12.78 13.48 15.55
C THR A 5 -12.65 12.85 14.17
N SER A 6 -11.42 12.71 13.68
CA SER A 6 -11.11 11.97 12.44
C SER A 6 -11.85 10.62 12.45
N SER A 7 -12.52 10.28 11.34
CA SER A 7 -13.19 8.99 11.18
C SER A 7 -12.27 7.89 10.66
N LEU A 8 -11.00 8.21 10.37
CA LEU A 8 -10.00 7.26 9.92
C LEU A 8 -9.66 6.23 11.01
N ASP A 9 -9.75 4.96 10.64
CA ASP A 9 -9.35 3.81 11.44
C ASP A 9 -8.21 3.07 10.74
N PHE A 10 -7.01 3.22 11.30
CA PHE A 10 -5.79 2.53 10.86
C PHE A 10 -5.55 1.21 11.61
N SER A 11 -6.54 0.68 12.33
CA SER A 11 -6.41 -0.61 13.00
C SER A 11 -6.04 -1.71 11.98
N ILE A 12 -5.03 -2.50 12.33
CA ILE A 12 -4.53 -3.58 11.47
C ILE A 12 -5.28 -4.87 11.82
N GLN A 13 -5.93 -5.48 10.82
CA GLN A 13 -6.58 -6.77 11.01
C GLN A 13 -5.52 -7.83 11.33
N ALA A 14 -5.76 -8.61 12.38
CA ALA A 14 -4.91 -9.73 12.74
C ALA A 14 -4.88 -10.77 11.61
N TYR A 15 -3.68 -11.25 11.29
CA TYR A 15 -3.50 -12.33 10.34
C TYR A 15 -4.09 -13.63 10.88
N GLN A 16 -4.77 -14.38 10.01
CA GLN A 16 -5.30 -15.72 10.30
C GLN A 16 -4.76 -16.71 9.27
N GLU A 17 -3.98 -17.68 9.75
CA GLU A 17 -3.36 -18.70 8.88
C GLU A 17 -4.44 -19.47 8.09
N GLY A 18 -4.25 -19.58 6.78
CA GLY A 18 -5.17 -20.30 5.89
C GLY A 18 -6.43 -19.52 5.49
N VAL A 19 -6.62 -18.28 5.97
CA VAL A 19 -7.78 -17.45 5.64
C VAL A 19 -7.38 -16.34 4.67
N ASN A 20 -8.06 -16.27 3.52
CA ASN A 20 -7.91 -15.17 2.56
C ASN A 20 -9.25 -14.44 2.44
N PRO A 21 -9.49 -13.39 3.22
CA PRO A 21 -10.74 -12.65 3.17
C PRO A 21 -10.92 -11.98 1.80
N PRO A 22 -12.17 -11.84 1.31
CA PRO A 22 -12.44 -11.17 0.05
C PRO A 22 -11.99 -9.70 0.12
N VAL A 23 -11.39 -9.22 -0.95
CA VAL A 23 -10.81 -7.88 -1.03
C VAL A 23 -11.71 -6.99 -1.88
N THR A 24 -12.09 -5.84 -1.33
CA THR A 24 -12.80 -4.79 -2.06
C THR A 24 -11.79 -3.78 -2.56
N LYS A 25 -11.86 -3.43 -3.85
CA LYS A 25 -10.95 -2.41 -4.43
C LYS A 25 -11.19 -1.03 -3.80
N PRO A 26 -10.17 -0.15 -3.76
CA PRO A 26 -10.33 1.22 -3.28
C PRO A 26 -11.41 1.97 -4.08
N ASN A 27 -12.03 2.98 -3.45
CA ASN A 27 -12.89 3.92 -4.19
C ASN A 27 -12.02 4.63 -5.25
N PRO A 28 -12.39 4.57 -6.55
CA PRO A 28 -11.63 5.24 -7.59
C PRO A 28 -11.43 6.75 -7.38
N GLU A 29 -12.34 7.39 -6.64
CA GLU A 29 -12.21 8.81 -6.29
C GLU A 29 -10.93 9.11 -5.50
N PHE A 30 -10.36 8.14 -4.77
CA PHE A 30 -9.05 8.32 -4.13
C PHE A 30 -7.98 8.73 -5.15
N LEU A 31 -7.92 8.04 -6.29
CA LEU A 31 -6.99 8.38 -7.36
C LEU A 31 -7.42 9.64 -8.12
N THR A 32 -8.72 9.84 -8.34
CA THR A 32 -9.23 11.06 -8.98
C THR A 32 -8.81 12.32 -8.23
N ASP A 33 -8.89 12.29 -6.89
CA ASP A 33 -8.59 13.43 -6.04
C ASP A 33 -7.09 13.73 -5.96
N ILE A 34 -6.24 12.70 -5.77
CA ILE A 34 -4.80 12.90 -5.60
C ILE A 34 -4.02 12.93 -6.92
N GLY A 35 -4.62 12.43 -8.01
CA GLY A 35 -3.99 12.26 -9.32
C GLY A 35 -2.91 11.17 -9.36
N GLU A 36 -2.42 10.85 -10.57
CA GLU A 36 -1.31 9.91 -10.72
C GLU A 36 -0.03 10.41 -10.05
N GLU A 37 0.26 11.71 -10.13
CA GLU A 37 1.41 12.32 -9.46
C GLU A 37 1.31 12.16 -7.93
N GLY A 38 0.13 12.31 -7.35
CA GLY A 38 -0.09 12.07 -5.91
C GLY A 38 0.11 10.62 -5.51
N MET A 39 -0.33 9.67 -6.35
CA MET A 39 -0.07 8.24 -6.13
C MET A 39 1.42 7.91 -6.24
N ARG A 40 2.13 8.46 -7.25
CA ARG A 40 3.58 8.28 -7.40
C ARG A 40 4.33 8.86 -6.20
N ALA A 41 4.01 10.08 -5.79
CA ALA A 41 4.61 10.70 -4.61
C ALA A 41 4.29 9.95 -3.30
N LEU A 42 3.11 9.33 -3.18
CA LEU A 42 2.77 8.45 -2.07
C LEU A 42 3.69 7.23 -2.04
N LEU A 43 3.87 6.56 -3.18
CA LEU A 43 4.72 5.37 -3.27
C LEU A 43 6.20 5.69 -3.13
N ASP A 44 6.67 6.85 -3.60
CA ASP A 44 8.04 7.29 -3.38
C ASP A 44 8.32 7.44 -1.88
N ARG A 45 7.46 8.17 -1.14
CA ARG A 45 7.57 8.30 0.34
C ARG A 45 7.46 6.96 1.05
N PHE A 46 6.57 6.09 0.58
CA PHE A 46 6.41 4.75 1.14
C PHE A 46 7.71 3.94 1.02
N TYR A 47 8.35 3.95 -0.14
CA TYR A 47 9.63 3.23 -0.34
C TYR A 47 10.79 3.90 0.41
N GLU A 48 10.81 5.22 0.56
CA GLU A 48 11.75 5.91 1.45
C GLU A 48 11.60 5.41 2.90
N GLY A 49 10.37 5.29 3.39
CA GLY A 49 10.09 4.74 4.72
C GLY A 49 10.50 3.27 4.85
N LEU A 50 10.26 2.45 3.83
CA LEU A 50 10.68 1.04 3.81
C LEU A 50 12.19 0.89 3.88
N PHE A 51 12.94 1.79 3.24
CA PHE A 51 14.41 1.78 3.23
C PHE A 51 15.01 1.94 4.64
N GLU A 52 14.31 2.64 5.52
CA GLU A 52 14.71 2.86 6.92
C GLU A 52 13.99 1.92 7.91
N SER A 53 13.09 1.07 7.43
CA SER A 53 12.24 0.22 8.26
C SER A 53 12.95 -1.05 8.78
N PRO A 54 12.40 -1.72 9.82
CA PRO A 54 12.89 -3.04 10.27
C PRO A 54 12.85 -4.13 9.17
N ILE A 55 11.99 -3.97 8.18
CA ILE A 55 11.82 -4.92 7.07
C ILE A 55 12.67 -4.58 5.85
N LYS A 56 13.58 -3.60 5.91
CA LYS A 56 14.42 -3.20 4.77
C LYS A 56 15.19 -4.36 4.10
N HIS A 57 15.49 -5.42 4.86
CA HIS A 57 16.23 -6.59 4.40
C HIS A 57 15.51 -7.43 3.33
N ILE A 58 14.18 -7.27 3.15
CA ILE A 58 13.43 -7.91 2.05
C ILE A 58 13.29 -6.99 0.82
N PHE A 59 13.89 -5.80 0.83
CA PHE A 59 13.87 -4.82 -0.25
C PHE A 59 15.27 -4.63 -0.86
N PRO A 60 15.38 -4.01 -2.06
CA PRO A 60 16.67 -3.67 -2.63
C PRO A 60 17.54 -2.79 -1.72
N GLU A 61 18.85 -3.02 -1.74
CA GLU A 61 19.81 -2.26 -0.92
C GLU A 61 20.17 -0.89 -1.52
N SER A 62 19.95 -0.70 -2.82
CA SER A 62 20.29 0.54 -3.53
C SER A 62 19.08 1.48 -3.62
N LYS A 63 19.31 2.78 -3.47
CA LYS A 63 18.26 3.80 -3.63
C LYS A 63 17.69 3.82 -5.05
N GLU A 64 18.50 3.53 -6.05
CA GLU A 64 18.07 3.47 -7.46
C GLU A 64 17.08 2.32 -7.68
N ASP A 65 17.38 1.12 -7.18
CA ASP A 65 16.48 -0.03 -7.29
C ASP A 65 15.21 0.17 -6.46
N MET A 66 15.30 0.87 -5.33
CA MET A 66 14.13 1.28 -4.55
C MET A 66 13.20 2.19 -5.34
N LEU A 67 13.73 3.17 -6.08
CA LEU A 67 12.93 4.04 -6.95
C LEU A 67 12.25 3.26 -8.07
N ILE A 68 12.95 2.28 -8.66
CA ILE A 68 12.36 1.38 -9.66
C ILE A 68 11.22 0.55 -9.04
N ALA A 69 11.42 0.02 -7.83
CA ALA A 69 10.39 -0.72 -7.11
C ALA A 69 9.18 0.16 -6.74
N ALA A 70 9.40 1.41 -6.33
CA ALA A 70 8.36 2.40 -6.09
C ALA A 70 7.53 2.66 -7.34
N GLY A 71 8.18 2.85 -8.50
CA GLY A 71 7.50 3.02 -9.79
C GLY A 71 6.61 1.82 -10.16
N HIS A 72 7.09 0.60 -9.95
CA HIS A 72 6.29 -0.61 -10.17
C HIS A 72 5.06 -0.70 -9.24
N SER A 73 5.24 -0.31 -7.98
CA SER A 73 4.14 -0.27 -6.99
C SER A 73 3.13 0.81 -7.36
N ALA A 74 3.58 1.99 -7.77
CA ALA A 74 2.71 3.07 -8.22
C ALA A 74 1.86 2.64 -9.42
N ASP A 75 2.47 2.00 -10.42
CA ASP A 75 1.74 1.46 -11.58
C ASP A 75 0.65 0.45 -11.18
N PHE A 76 0.91 -0.37 -10.14
CA PHE A 76 -0.09 -1.28 -9.59
C PHE A 76 -1.22 -0.53 -8.90
N PHE A 77 -0.89 0.41 -8.01
CA PHE A 77 -1.87 1.16 -7.22
C PHE A 77 -2.74 2.09 -8.07
N ILE A 78 -2.16 2.76 -9.08
CA ILE A 78 -2.90 3.53 -10.10
C ILE A 78 -3.94 2.63 -10.77
N GLN A 79 -3.52 1.44 -11.23
CA GLN A 79 -4.41 0.53 -11.95
C GLN A 79 -5.56 0.00 -11.06
N ILE A 80 -5.29 -0.39 -9.81
CA ILE A 80 -6.35 -0.94 -8.95
C ILE A 80 -7.34 0.13 -8.48
N CYS A 81 -6.90 1.40 -8.39
CA CYS A 81 -7.74 2.54 -8.06
C CYS A 81 -8.50 3.08 -9.30
N GLY A 82 -8.56 2.32 -10.40
CA GLY A 82 -9.36 2.68 -11.57
C GLY A 82 -8.64 3.52 -12.62
N GLY A 83 -7.36 3.81 -12.44
CA GLY A 83 -6.54 4.51 -13.42
C GLY A 83 -6.12 3.65 -14.62
N PRO A 84 -5.24 4.17 -15.50
CA PRO A 84 -4.75 3.42 -16.64
C PRO A 84 -4.05 2.12 -16.22
N LYS A 85 -4.10 1.12 -17.10
CA LYS A 85 -3.56 -0.23 -16.85
C LYS A 85 -2.03 -0.32 -16.99
N HIS A 86 -1.30 0.57 -16.31
CA HIS A 86 0.17 0.63 -16.39
C HIS A 86 0.82 -0.68 -15.98
N PHE A 87 0.43 -1.23 -14.83
CA PHE A 87 1.01 -2.49 -14.35
C PHE A 87 0.83 -3.63 -15.37
N ASN A 88 -0.37 -3.77 -15.95
CA ASN A 88 -0.60 -4.82 -16.94
C ASN A 88 0.22 -4.60 -18.22
N LYS A 89 0.38 -3.36 -18.67
CA LYS A 89 1.18 -3.03 -19.86
C LYS A 89 2.67 -3.31 -19.63
N ASN A 90 3.19 -2.94 -18.46
CA ASN A 90 4.62 -2.97 -18.17
C ASN A 90 5.08 -4.31 -17.58
N ARG A 91 4.22 -5.00 -16.82
CA ARG A 91 4.57 -6.19 -16.03
C ARG A 91 3.65 -7.39 -16.24
N GLY A 92 2.59 -7.25 -17.03
CA GLY A 92 1.60 -8.31 -17.26
C GLY A 92 0.63 -8.50 -16.10
N ALA A 93 0.01 -9.68 -16.01
CA ALA A 93 -0.99 -9.95 -14.99
C ALA A 93 -0.45 -9.71 -13.56
N PRO A 94 -1.26 -9.14 -12.63
CA PRO A 94 -0.81 -8.82 -11.28
C PRO A 94 -0.18 -9.99 -10.53
N GLN A 95 -0.89 -11.12 -10.40
CA GLN A 95 -0.40 -12.35 -9.74
C GLN A 95 0.42 -12.08 -8.46
N MET A 96 -0.05 -11.15 -7.63
CA MET A 96 0.76 -10.55 -6.55
C MET A 96 1.30 -11.60 -5.57
N ARG A 97 0.48 -12.58 -5.15
CA ARG A 97 0.95 -13.67 -4.29
C ARG A 97 2.15 -14.42 -4.88
N GLY A 98 2.12 -14.71 -6.18
CA GLY A 98 3.24 -15.37 -6.87
C GLY A 98 4.49 -14.49 -6.94
N ARG A 99 4.31 -13.18 -7.13
CA ARG A 99 5.42 -12.21 -7.14
C ARG A 99 6.03 -11.98 -5.76
N HIS A 100 5.27 -12.20 -4.70
CA HIS A 100 5.73 -12.06 -3.32
C HIS A 100 6.30 -13.36 -2.73
N ALA A 101 6.06 -14.51 -3.36
CA ALA A 101 6.53 -15.83 -2.92
C ALA A 101 8.07 -15.95 -2.73
N PRO A 102 8.93 -15.26 -3.48
CA PRO A 102 10.38 -15.32 -3.25
C PRO A 102 10.86 -14.62 -1.97
N PHE A 103 10.05 -13.77 -1.34
CA PHE A 103 10.43 -13.01 -0.15
C PHE A 103 9.89 -13.66 1.12
N HIS A 104 10.63 -13.55 2.22
CA HIS A 104 10.20 -14.05 3.52
C HIS A 104 9.28 -13.03 4.21
N ILE A 105 7.97 -13.16 4.03
CA ILE A 105 6.98 -12.20 4.53
C ILE A 105 6.23 -12.82 5.70
N THR A 106 6.58 -12.41 6.91
CA THR A 106 5.93 -12.82 8.16
C THR A 106 4.77 -11.88 8.52
N PRO A 107 3.90 -12.27 9.47
CA PRO A 107 2.90 -11.36 10.06
C PRO A 107 3.50 -10.06 10.60
N ASP A 108 4.65 -10.13 11.28
CA ASP A 108 5.38 -8.94 11.76
C ASP A 108 5.86 -8.05 10.60
N ALA A 109 6.37 -8.67 9.52
CA ALA A 109 6.78 -7.91 8.35
C ALA A 109 5.61 -7.16 7.68
N ARG A 110 4.42 -7.78 7.63
CA ARG A 110 3.20 -7.11 7.16
C ARG A 110 2.81 -5.94 8.06
N LEU A 111 2.96 -6.07 9.38
CA LEU A 111 2.65 -4.99 10.31
C LEU A 111 3.52 -3.77 10.02
N HIS A 112 4.84 -3.95 9.90
CA HIS A 112 5.77 -2.87 9.55
C HIS A 112 5.43 -2.24 8.18
N TRP A 113 5.10 -3.06 7.19
CA TRP A 113 4.67 -2.57 5.88
C TRP A 113 3.41 -1.67 5.96
N LEU A 114 2.42 -2.06 6.76
CA LEU A 114 1.18 -1.28 6.95
C LEU A 114 1.44 0.03 7.72
N VAL A 115 2.26 -0.02 8.78
CA VAL A 115 2.66 1.18 9.54
C VAL A 115 3.38 2.18 8.62
N THR A 116 4.31 1.71 7.78
CA THR A 116 4.99 2.60 6.81
C THR A 116 4.01 3.20 5.80
N PHE A 117 2.96 2.48 5.40
CA PHE A 117 1.91 3.02 4.53
C PHE A 117 1.07 4.10 5.23
N GLU A 118 0.71 3.88 6.51
CA GLU A 118 0.00 4.87 7.32
C GLU A 118 0.80 6.18 7.43
N GLU A 119 2.11 6.07 7.69
CA GLU A 119 3.02 7.22 7.72
C GLU A 119 3.08 7.93 6.36
N ALA A 120 3.18 7.19 5.27
CA ALA A 120 3.25 7.73 3.91
C ALA A 120 1.95 8.46 3.47
N LEU A 121 0.80 8.09 4.06
CA LEU A 121 -0.50 8.73 3.86
C LEU A 121 -0.66 10.05 4.64
N GLN A 122 0.15 10.30 5.69
CA GLN A 122 0.00 11.48 6.53
C GLN A 122 0.01 12.82 5.77
N PRO A 123 0.87 13.06 4.76
CA PRO A 123 0.81 14.28 3.97
C PRO A 123 -0.53 14.45 3.23
N ILE A 124 -1.08 13.38 2.65
CA ILE A 124 -2.39 13.38 1.96
C ILE A 124 -3.50 13.76 2.94
N ILE A 125 -3.47 13.20 4.16
CA ILE A 125 -4.43 13.46 5.23
C ILE A 125 -4.33 14.92 5.70
N LYS A 126 -3.12 15.37 6.07
CA LYS A 126 -2.88 16.71 6.63
C LYS A 126 -3.21 17.82 5.63
N GLU A 127 -2.90 17.60 4.36
CA GLU A 127 -3.18 18.56 3.27
C GLU A 127 -4.60 18.41 2.71
N LYS A 128 -5.40 17.47 3.22
CA LYS A 128 -6.78 17.21 2.80
C LYS A 128 -6.90 17.02 1.28
N LYS A 129 -5.98 16.27 0.69
CA LYS A 129 -5.95 16.03 -0.77
C LYS A 129 -7.14 15.21 -1.27
N THR A 130 -7.81 14.47 -0.38
CA THR A 130 -8.98 13.65 -0.67
C THR A 130 -9.83 13.48 0.61
N SER A 131 -11.02 12.91 0.49
CA SER A 131 -11.92 12.68 1.63
C SER A 131 -11.44 11.55 2.56
N GLU A 132 -11.82 11.60 3.84
CA GLU A 132 -11.52 10.51 4.78
C GLU A 132 -12.09 9.16 4.33
N VAL A 133 -13.26 9.17 3.68
CA VAL A 133 -13.88 7.95 3.11
C VAL A 133 -12.98 7.33 2.03
N ASN A 134 -12.38 8.16 1.17
CA ASN A 134 -11.49 7.69 0.11
C ASN A 134 -10.20 7.11 0.70
N ILE A 135 -9.61 7.77 1.70
CA ILE A 135 -8.44 7.27 2.44
C ILE A 135 -8.77 5.95 3.14
N GLN A 136 -9.90 5.87 3.84
CA GLN A 136 -10.33 4.64 4.52
C GLN A 136 -10.54 3.50 3.52
N SER A 137 -11.11 3.78 2.34
CA SER A 137 -11.29 2.75 1.30
C SER A 137 -9.96 2.18 0.79
N PHE A 138 -8.94 3.04 0.66
CA PHE A 138 -7.60 2.64 0.27
C PHE A 138 -6.93 1.83 1.39
N TRP A 139 -7.01 2.29 2.64
CA TRP A 139 -6.49 1.56 3.79
C TRP A 139 -7.13 0.18 3.96
N ASN A 140 -8.45 0.08 3.85
CA ASN A 140 -9.17 -1.19 3.96
C ASN A 140 -8.69 -2.20 2.90
N TYR A 141 -8.43 -1.74 1.67
CA TYR A 141 -7.82 -2.58 0.64
C TYR A 141 -6.43 -3.07 1.08
N LEU A 142 -5.54 -2.16 1.49
CA LEU A 142 -4.17 -2.52 1.93
C LEU A 142 -4.20 -3.55 3.06
N ASN A 143 -5.02 -3.30 4.07
CA ASN A 143 -5.14 -4.11 5.27
C ASN A 143 -5.61 -5.54 4.94
N VAL A 144 -6.66 -5.69 4.12
CA VAL A 144 -7.17 -7.02 3.75
C VAL A 144 -6.24 -7.71 2.74
N PHE A 145 -5.81 -7.01 1.68
CA PHE A 145 -5.05 -7.61 0.58
C PHE A 145 -3.65 -8.05 1.00
N SER A 146 -2.98 -7.31 1.89
CA SER A 146 -1.64 -7.65 2.37
C SER A 146 -1.59 -8.99 3.11
N GLN A 147 -2.69 -9.48 3.68
CA GLN A 147 -2.75 -10.81 4.30
C GLN A 147 -2.43 -11.92 3.29
N TRP A 148 -2.79 -11.73 2.02
CA TRP A 148 -2.56 -12.74 0.98
C TRP A 148 -1.07 -12.86 0.59
N MET A 149 -0.23 -11.91 1.01
CA MET A 149 1.20 -11.87 0.71
C MET A 149 2.03 -12.59 1.78
N ILE A 150 1.48 -12.84 2.98
CA ILE A 150 2.16 -13.59 4.04
C ILE A 150 2.42 -15.01 3.56
N ASN A 151 3.67 -15.45 3.70
CA ASN A 151 4.14 -16.75 3.24
C ASN A 151 5.13 -17.42 4.21
N ALA A 152 5.40 -16.78 5.35
CA ALA A 152 6.29 -17.26 6.39
C ALA A 152 5.66 -17.10 7.78
N LYS A 153 6.21 -17.83 8.75
CA LYS A 153 5.90 -17.67 10.19
C LYS A 153 6.95 -16.74 10.79
N ASP A 154 6.59 -16.06 11.88
CA ASP A 154 7.55 -15.28 12.68
C ASP A 154 8.61 -16.18 13.35
#